data_AF-A0A953G1W6-F1
#
_entry.id   AF-A0A953G1W6-F1
#
_cell.length_a   1.000
_cell.length_b   1.000
_cell.length_c   1.000
_cell.angle_alpha   90.00
_cell.angle_beta   90.00
_cell.angle_gamma   90.00
#
_symmetry.space_group_name_H-M   'P 1'
#
loop_
_entity.id
_entity.type
_entity.pdbx_description
1 polymer ?
#
loop_
_entity_poly.entity_id
_entity_poly.type
_entity_poly.pdbx_seq_one_letter_code
_entity_poly.pdbx_strand_id
1 'polypeptide(L)'
;MDSKYAQNLVSILTDYQQRGYEWIVYDTINLKTTLQTFHPIEYRFKNNQIYYPLQISSLNKGQTQVDLVIITLNNQQIDFAQTDYPIKKLSSFSVKSADLAQLSSEYPDFFKGSDKLSVQHIRMSGDISKMRQDLIGTFTKKLAYHN
;
A
#
# COMPACT_ATOMS: atom_id res chain seq x y z
N MET A 1 -4.22 -27.89 -2.99
CA MET A 1 -3.34 -26.81 -3.48
C MET A 1 -2.54 -27.36 -4.65
N ASP A 2 -2.53 -26.69 -5.80
CA ASP A 2 -1.76 -27.12 -6.97
C ASP A 2 -0.24 -26.99 -6.71
N SER A 3 0.56 -27.97 -7.13
CA SER A 3 2.00 -28.05 -6.83
C SER A 3 2.79 -26.83 -7.33
N LYS A 4 2.35 -26.24 -8.45
CA LYS A 4 2.94 -25.05 -9.05
C LYS A 4 2.70 -23.77 -8.23
N TYR A 5 1.55 -23.67 -7.58
CA TYR A 5 1.24 -22.54 -6.71
C TYR A 5 2.17 -22.52 -5.50
N ALA A 6 2.36 -23.67 -4.86
CA ALA A 6 3.26 -23.81 -3.72
C ALA A 6 4.72 -23.46 -4.07
N GLN A 7 5.21 -23.93 -5.23
CA GLN A 7 6.56 -23.59 -5.70
C GLN A 7 6.73 -22.08 -5.96
N ASN A 8 5.76 -21.44 -6.60
CA ASN A 8 5.83 -20.00 -6.85
C ASN A 8 5.76 -19.19 -5.54
N LEU A 9 4.93 -19.60 -4.58
CA LEU A 9 4.85 -18.96 -3.27
C LEU A 9 6.19 -19.06 -2.54
N VAL A 10 6.81 -20.24 -2.52
CA VAL A 10 8.15 -20.44 -1.93
C VAL A 10 9.19 -19.53 -2.59
N SER A 11 9.17 -19.39 -3.92
CA SER A 11 10.08 -18.49 -4.63
C SER A 11 9.89 -17.04 -4.21
N ILE A 12 8.66 -16.56 -4.06
CA ILE A 12 8.37 -15.19 -3.64
C ILE A 12 8.79 -14.96 -2.19
N LEU A 13 8.48 -15.90 -1.28
CA LEU A 13 8.90 -15.80 0.11
C LEU A 13 10.43 -15.81 0.26
N THR A 14 11.11 -16.62 -0.55
CA THR A 14 12.59 -16.66 -0.59
C THR A 14 13.16 -15.32 -1.05
N ASP A 15 12.57 -14.70 -2.07
CA ASP A 15 12.96 -13.38 -2.57
C ASP A 15 12.74 -12.27 -1.50
N TYR A 16 11.64 -12.31 -0.75
CA TYR A 16 11.45 -11.41 0.40
C TYR A 16 12.49 -11.63 1.50
N GLN A 17 12.78 -12.88 1.83
CA GLN A 17 13.81 -13.21 2.83
C GLN A 17 15.19 -12.69 2.38
N GLN A 18 15.54 -12.84 1.10
CA GLN A 18 16.80 -12.34 0.53
C GLN A 18 16.89 -10.80 0.53
N ARG A 19 15.74 -10.11 0.45
CA ARG A 19 15.64 -8.65 0.60
C ARG A 19 15.70 -8.18 2.06
N GLY A 20 15.83 -9.10 3.02
CA GLY A 20 16.00 -8.79 4.44
C GLY A 20 14.69 -8.60 5.21
N TYR A 21 13.54 -9.02 4.65
CA TYR A 21 12.27 -8.99 5.37
C TYR A 21 12.20 -10.16 6.36
N GLU A 22 12.16 -9.85 7.66
CA GLU A 22 12.04 -10.84 8.74
C GLU A 22 10.59 -11.29 9.00
N TRP A 23 9.62 -10.46 8.61
CA TRP A 23 8.19 -10.68 8.86
C TRP A 23 7.39 -10.41 7.59
N ILE A 24 6.52 -11.35 7.24
CA ILE A 24 5.65 -11.25 6.05
C ILE A 24 4.22 -11.55 6.48
N VAL A 25 3.30 -10.64 6.21
CA VAL A 25 1.86 -10.90 6.28
C VAL A 25 1.41 -11.34 4.90
N TYR A 26 0.84 -12.52 4.79
CA TYR A 26 0.19 -12.99 3.57
C TYR A 26 -1.27 -13.33 3.89
N ASP A 27 -2.19 -12.80 3.09
CA ASP A 27 -3.59 -13.16 3.15
C ASP A 27 -3.95 -14.00 1.91
N THR A 28 -4.60 -15.14 2.13
CA THR A 28 -5.04 -16.02 1.04
C THR A 28 -6.46 -15.67 0.66
N ILE A 29 -6.62 -14.93 -0.42
CA ILE A 29 -7.93 -14.62 -0.99
C ILE A 29 -8.32 -15.65 -2.06
N ASN A 30 -9.52 -16.24 -1.93
CA ASN A 30 -10.07 -17.12 -2.96
C ASN A 30 -10.74 -16.30 -4.05
N LEU A 31 -10.09 -16.24 -5.22
CA LEU A 31 -10.62 -15.56 -6.40
C LEU A 31 -11.75 -16.39 -7.04
N LYS A 32 -12.88 -15.73 -7.31
CA LYS A 32 -13.98 -16.26 -8.13
C LYS A 32 -13.94 -15.62 -9.52
N THR A 33 -14.67 -16.18 -10.48
CA THR A 33 -14.81 -15.63 -11.85
C THR A 33 -15.61 -14.32 -11.90
N THR A 34 -16.17 -13.90 -10.76
CA THR A 34 -16.92 -12.66 -10.58
C THR A 34 -16.05 -11.59 -9.95
N LEU A 35 -16.35 -10.30 -10.21
CA LEU A 35 -15.71 -9.18 -9.53
C LEU A 35 -15.83 -9.34 -8.01
N GLN A 36 -14.71 -9.24 -7.30
CA GLN A 36 -14.65 -9.28 -5.85
C GLN A 36 -13.97 -8.03 -5.32
N THR A 37 -14.57 -7.41 -4.31
CA THR A 37 -13.98 -6.33 -3.53
C THR A 37 -13.54 -6.91 -2.20
N PHE A 38 -12.27 -6.68 -1.85
CA PHE A 38 -11.72 -7.09 -0.56
C PHE A 38 -11.74 -5.92 0.40
N HIS A 39 -11.91 -6.21 1.69
CA HIS A 39 -11.79 -5.19 2.72
C HIS A 39 -10.35 -4.62 2.70
N PRO A 40 -10.19 -3.30 2.77
CA PRO A 40 -8.88 -2.69 2.73
C PRO A 40 -8.07 -3.10 3.97
N ILE A 41 -6.81 -3.50 3.74
CA ILE A 41 -5.85 -3.75 4.81
C ILE A 41 -5.24 -2.40 5.20
N GLU A 42 -5.31 -2.06 6.48
CA GLU A 42 -4.69 -0.86 7.02
C GLU A 42 -3.23 -1.14 7.41
N TYR A 43 -2.29 -0.38 6.85
CA TYR A 43 -0.88 -0.42 7.23
C TYR A 43 -0.48 0.86 7.95
N ARG A 44 0.09 0.73 9.15
CA ARG A 44 0.60 1.85 9.96
C ARG A 44 2.13 1.82 9.97
N PHE A 45 2.77 2.90 9.53
CA PHE A 45 4.23 3.01 9.47
C PHE A 45 4.72 3.94 10.57
N LYS A 46 5.79 3.54 11.27
CA LYS A 46 6.50 4.38 12.27
C LYS A 46 7.68 5.15 11.65
N ASN A 47 7.89 5.03 10.35
CA ASN A 47 9.01 5.63 9.63
C ASN A 47 8.52 6.40 8.40
N ASN A 48 9.47 7.00 7.68
CA ASN A 48 9.20 7.88 6.53
C ASN A 48 9.13 7.14 5.19
N GLN A 49 8.93 5.82 5.21
CA GLN A 49 8.93 4.96 4.04
C GLN A 49 7.61 4.20 3.99
N ILE A 50 6.94 4.29 2.86
CA ILE A 50 5.75 3.51 2.57
C ILE A 50 6.18 2.33 1.72
N TYR A 51 5.67 1.16 2.08
CA TYR A 51 5.92 -0.07 1.36
C TYR A 51 4.60 -0.83 1.21
N TYR A 52 4.25 -1.21 -0.02
CA TYR A 52 3.08 -2.04 -0.30
C TYR A 52 3.49 -3.28 -1.10
N PRO A 53 3.36 -4.49 -0.52
CA PRO A 53 3.80 -5.75 -1.12
C PRO A 53 2.85 -6.18 -2.24
N LEU A 54 3.13 -5.75 -3.47
CA LEU A 54 2.30 -6.06 -4.63
C LEU A 54 2.75 -7.36 -5.32
N GLN A 55 4.04 -7.72 -5.22
CA GLN A 55 4.59 -8.89 -5.89
C GLN A 55 3.96 -10.21 -5.42
N ILE A 56 3.55 -10.33 -4.16
CA ILE A 56 2.79 -11.49 -3.65
C ILE A 56 1.48 -11.68 -4.42
N SER A 57 0.84 -10.57 -4.82
CA SER A 57 -0.43 -10.60 -5.56
C SER A 57 -0.27 -11.08 -7.01
N SER A 58 0.96 -11.07 -7.55
CA SER A 58 1.26 -11.55 -8.92
C SER A 58 1.12 -13.07 -9.12
N LEU A 59 0.95 -13.83 -8.02
CA LEU A 59 0.57 -15.25 -8.09
C LEU A 59 -0.81 -15.44 -8.74
N ASN A 60 -1.62 -14.39 -8.77
CA ASN A 60 -2.93 -14.37 -9.40
C ASN A 60 -2.83 -14.01 -10.89
N LYS A 61 -3.95 -14.15 -11.60
CA LYS A 61 -4.07 -13.77 -13.01
C LYS A 61 -5.33 -12.94 -13.22
N GLY A 62 -5.27 -12.06 -14.21
CA GLY A 62 -6.42 -11.28 -14.66
C GLY A 62 -6.25 -9.78 -14.45
N GLN A 63 -7.18 -9.04 -15.06
CA GLN A 63 -7.21 -7.59 -14.96
C GLN A 63 -7.60 -7.19 -13.54
N THR A 64 -6.75 -6.40 -12.90
CA THR A 64 -6.93 -5.97 -11.51
C THR A 64 -6.85 -4.45 -11.42
N GLN A 65 -7.60 -3.92 -10.47
CA GLN A 65 -7.49 -2.54 -10.02
C GLN A 65 -7.19 -2.55 -8.52
N VAL A 66 -6.12 -1.87 -8.13
CA VAL A 66 -5.74 -1.67 -6.73
C VAL A 66 -5.83 -0.18 -6.43
N ASP A 67 -6.68 0.18 -5.48
CA ASP A 67 -6.83 1.54 -4.97
C ASP A 67 -6.11 1.64 -3.62
N LEU A 68 -5.19 2.60 -3.49
CA LEU A 68 -4.50 2.90 -2.24
C LEU A 68 -4.85 4.32 -1.79
N VAL A 69 -5.32 4.44 -0.55
CA VAL A 69 -5.53 5.71 0.14
C VAL A 69 -4.42 5.87 1.16
N ILE A 70 -3.56 6.86 0.94
CA ILE A 70 -2.42 7.17 1.79
C ILE A 70 -2.74 8.43 2.60
N ILE A 71 -2.64 8.34 3.93
CA ILE A 71 -2.87 9.46 4.85
C ILE A 71 -1.55 9.79 5.55
N THR A 72 -1.17 11.07 5.54
CA THR A 72 0.12 11.54 6.05
C THR A 72 -0.06 12.80 6.86
N LEU A 73 0.87 13.05 7.80
CA LEU A 73 0.86 14.23 8.65
C LEU A 73 1.44 15.46 7.93
N ASN A 74 1.12 16.64 8.44
CA ASN A 74 1.72 17.93 8.08
C ASN A 74 1.70 18.24 6.57
N ASN A 75 0.65 17.85 5.87
CA ASN A 75 0.51 17.96 4.41
C ASN A 75 1.69 17.36 3.62
N GLN A 76 2.35 16.33 4.16
CA GLN A 76 3.40 15.64 3.43
C GLN A 76 2.82 14.97 2.18
N GLN A 77 3.60 14.98 1.10
CA GLN A 77 3.30 14.20 -0.10
C GLN A 77 4.26 13.02 -0.16
N ILE A 78 3.85 11.98 -0.90
CA ILE A 78 4.65 10.79 -1.09
C ILE A 78 5.01 10.74 -2.57
N ASP A 79 6.31 10.67 -2.83
CA ASP A 79 6.80 10.35 -4.15
C ASP A 79 7.02 8.84 -4.20
N PHE A 80 6.44 8.20 -5.20
CA PHE A 80 6.61 6.78 -5.44
C PHE A 80 7.80 6.55 -6.36
N ALA A 81 8.56 5.49 -6.08
CA ALA A 81 9.57 5.01 -6.99
C ALA A 81 8.94 4.63 -8.34
N GLN A 82 9.72 4.73 -9.42
CA GLN A 82 9.26 4.31 -10.73
C GLN A 82 8.93 2.81 -10.74
N THR A 83 7.79 2.47 -11.34
CA THR A 83 7.31 1.11 -11.49
C THR A 83 7.09 0.76 -12.96
N ASP A 84 7.19 -0.53 -13.28
CA ASP A 84 6.92 -1.03 -14.65
C ASP A 84 5.41 -1.09 -14.99
N TYR A 85 4.55 -0.89 -13.99
CA TYR A 85 3.10 -0.78 -14.15
C TYR A 85 2.62 0.65 -13.91
N PRO A 86 1.50 1.07 -14.51
CA PRO A 86 1.02 2.44 -14.39
C PRO A 86 0.45 2.72 -13.00
N ILE A 87 0.85 3.86 -12.44
CA ILE A 87 0.26 4.44 -11.22
C ILE A 87 -0.42 5.74 -11.63
N LYS A 88 -1.71 5.88 -11.31
CA LYS A 88 -2.47 7.10 -11.52
C LYS A 88 -2.80 7.77 -10.19
N LYS A 89 -2.38 9.01 -10.01
CA LYS A 89 -2.89 9.87 -8.93
C LYS A 89 -4.32 10.28 -9.27
N LEU A 90 -5.28 9.89 -8.43
CA LEU A 90 -6.71 10.17 -8.64
C LEU A 90 -7.12 11.46 -7.92
N SER A 91 -6.70 11.61 -6.67
CA SER A 91 -6.99 12.81 -5.88
C SER A 91 -5.92 13.05 -4.83
N SER A 92 -5.84 14.30 -4.36
CA SER A 92 -5.04 14.69 -3.21
C SER A 92 -5.68 15.91 -2.55
N PHE A 93 -5.91 15.83 -1.25
CA PHE A 93 -6.57 16.89 -0.49
C PHE A 93 -6.10 16.88 0.96
N SER A 94 -6.45 17.94 1.69
CA SER A 94 -6.14 18.08 3.12
C SER A 94 -7.39 17.92 3.96
N VAL A 95 -7.25 17.26 5.11
CA VAL A 95 -8.34 17.02 6.09
C VAL A 95 -7.83 17.21 7.51
N LYS A 96 -8.74 17.41 8.44
CA LYS A 96 -8.42 17.34 9.88
C LYS A 96 -8.56 15.90 10.34
N SER A 97 -7.75 15.51 11.33
CA SER A 97 -7.88 14.21 11.99
C SER A 97 -9.26 13.99 12.61
N ALA A 98 -9.91 15.04 13.11
CA ALA A 98 -11.28 14.99 13.61
C ALA A 98 -12.30 14.57 12.55
N ASP A 99 -12.11 14.98 11.29
CA ASP A 99 -13.01 14.61 10.18
C ASP A 99 -12.91 13.10 9.87
N LEU A 100 -11.74 12.50 10.14
CA LEU A 100 -11.48 11.08 9.94
C LEU A 100 -12.08 10.18 11.03
N ALA A 101 -12.59 10.75 12.14
CA ALA A 101 -13.26 10.00 13.20
C ALA A 101 -14.49 9.23 12.69
N GLN A 102 -15.08 9.68 11.58
CA GLN A 102 -16.20 9.01 10.91
C GLN A 102 -15.79 7.67 10.26
N LEU A 103 -14.50 7.51 9.92
CA LEU A 103 -13.97 6.29 9.31
C LEU A 103 -13.42 5.33 10.35
N SER A 104 -12.73 5.87 11.37
CA SER A 104 -12.25 5.10 12.52
C SER A 104 -12.09 6.04 13.71
N SER A 105 -12.63 5.63 14.86
CA SER A 105 -12.49 6.37 16.11
C SER A 105 -11.05 6.46 16.61
N GLU A 106 -10.15 5.61 16.11
CA GLU A 106 -8.74 5.61 16.49
C GLU A 106 -7.90 6.67 15.75
N TYR A 107 -8.37 7.15 14.59
CA TYR A 107 -7.60 8.05 13.74
C TYR A 107 -7.26 9.39 14.38
N PRO A 108 -8.17 10.06 15.12
CA PRO A 108 -7.83 11.29 15.85
C PRO A 108 -6.61 11.09 16.77
N ASP A 109 -6.61 10.04 17.57
CA ASP A 109 -5.52 9.75 18.51
C ASP A 109 -4.23 9.34 17.79
N PHE A 110 -4.34 8.48 16.77
CA PHE A 110 -3.20 8.05 15.96
C PHE A 110 -2.49 9.25 15.30
N PHE A 111 -3.26 10.19 14.76
CA PHE A 111 -2.74 11.42 14.16
C PHE A 111 -2.57 12.57 15.15
N LYS A 112 -2.65 12.30 16.46
CA LYS A 112 -2.45 13.25 17.56
C LYS A 112 -3.26 14.55 17.42
N GLY A 113 -4.50 14.44 16.94
CA GLY A 113 -5.38 15.59 16.76
C GLY A 113 -4.93 16.59 15.69
N SER A 114 -4.05 16.20 14.75
CA SER A 114 -3.54 17.11 13.72
C SER A 114 -4.66 17.67 12.82
N ASP A 115 -4.61 18.97 12.54
CA ASP A 115 -5.51 19.66 11.60
C ASP A 115 -4.99 19.66 10.15
N LYS A 116 -3.80 19.10 9.90
CA LYS A 116 -3.12 19.18 8.60
C LYS A 116 -2.70 17.79 8.13
N LEU A 117 -3.68 16.94 7.86
CA LEU A 117 -3.42 15.67 7.19
C LEU A 117 -3.50 15.85 5.69
N SER A 118 -2.61 15.19 4.94
CA SER A 118 -2.80 15.00 3.50
C SER A 118 -3.29 13.59 3.23
N VAL A 119 -4.35 13.51 2.44
CA VAL A 119 -4.86 12.28 1.85
C VAL A 119 -4.45 12.26 0.38
N GLN A 120 -3.86 11.16 -0.07
CA GLN A 120 -3.55 10.89 -1.47
C GLN A 120 -4.22 9.59 -1.89
N HIS A 121 -4.98 9.62 -2.98
CA HIS A 121 -5.58 8.44 -3.58
C HIS A 121 -4.88 8.12 -4.88
N ILE A 122 -4.29 6.94 -4.95
CA ILE A 122 -3.66 6.41 -6.16
C ILE A 122 -4.33 5.13 -6.61
N ARG A 123 -4.23 4.84 -7.91
CA ARG A 123 -4.72 3.62 -8.52
C ARG A 123 -3.65 2.98 -9.37
N MET A 124 -3.48 1.68 -9.18
CA MET A 124 -2.72 0.80 -10.05
C MET A 124 -3.72 -0.07 -10.82
N SER A 125 -3.54 -0.19 -12.13
CA SER A 125 -4.40 -1.02 -12.96
C SER A 125 -3.61 -1.77 -14.02
N GLY A 126 -4.02 -3.00 -14.31
CA GLY A 126 -3.31 -3.86 -15.27
C GLY A 126 -3.51 -5.33 -14.99
N ASP A 127 -2.81 -6.14 -15.75
CA ASP A 127 -2.68 -7.57 -15.49
C ASP A 127 -1.81 -7.78 -14.25
N ILE A 128 -2.40 -8.33 -13.19
CA ILE A 128 -1.72 -8.51 -11.89
C ILE A 128 -0.48 -9.40 -12.00
N SER A 129 -0.42 -10.30 -12.99
CA SER A 129 0.74 -11.17 -13.21
C SER A 129 1.99 -10.41 -13.70
N LYS A 130 1.81 -9.17 -14.17
CA LYS A 130 2.88 -8.23 -14.59
C LYS A 130 3.30 -7.27 -13.48
N MET A 131 2.54 -7.18 -12.39
CA MET A 131 2.85 -6.31 -11.24
C MET A 131 3.85 -7.00 -10.31
N ARG A 132 5.08 -7.19 -10.80
CA ARG A 132 6.14 -7.97 -10.13
C ARG A 132 7.08 -7.13 -9.26
N GLN A 133 6.84 -5.83 -9.17
CA GLN A 133 7.58 -4.90 -8.36
C GLN A 133 6.69 -4.42 -7.22
N ASP A 134 7.24 -4.30 -6.03
CA ASP A 134 6.52 -3.70 -4.90
C ASP A 134 6.49 -2.18 -5.01
N LEU A 135 5.44 -1.57 -4.48
CA LEU A 135 5.33 -0.12 -4.47
C LEU A 135 6.09 0.44 -3.26
N ILE A 136 7.08 1.27 -3.53
CA ILE A 136 7.89 1.97 -2.52
C ILE A 136 7.67 3.47 -2.67
N GLY A 137 7.42 4.16 -1.56
CA GLY A 137 7.25 5.61 -1.52
C GLY A 137 8.00 6.27 -0.37
N THR A 138 8.41 7.51 -0.58
CA THR A 138 9.10 8.35 0.42
C THR A 138 8.53 9.75 0.46
N PHE A 139 8.62 10.44 1.59
CA PHE A 139 8.16 11.82 1.69
C PHE A 139 8.95 12.79 0.81
N THR A 140 8.24 13.65 0.07
CA THR A 140 8.81 14.65 -0.86
C THR A 140 9.64 15.75 -0.15
N LYS A 141 9.50 15.90 1.17
CA LYS A 141 10.32 16.81 2.00
C LYS A 141 10.86 16.10 3.24
N LYS A 142 12.19 16.05 3.39
CA LYS A 142 12.83 15.87 4.70
C LYS A 142 12.41 17.05 5.58
N LEU A 143 11.72 16.78 6.69
CA LEU A 143 11.61 17.77 7.75
C LEU A 143 13.04 18.08 8.21
N ALA A 144 13.44 19.36 8.13
CA ALA A 144 14.54 19.83 8.94
C ALA A 144 14.08 19.66 10.39
N TYR A 145 14.63 18.67 11.09
CA TYR A 145 14.49 18.59 12.53
C TYR A 145 15.24 19.80 13.09
N HIS A 146 14.50 20.84 13.48
CA HIS A 146 15.03 21.80 14.44
C HIS A 146 14.96 21.11 15.80
N ASN A 147 16.15 20.72 16.30
CA ASN A 147 16.37 20.33 17.69
C ASN A 147 16.00 21.49 18.63
#